data_AF-A0A5C6RZL0-F1
#
_entry.id   AF-A0A5C6RZL0-F1
#
_cell.length_a   1.000
_cell.length_b   1.000
_cell.length_c   1.000
_cell.angle_alpha   90.00
_cell.angle_beta   90.00
_cell.angle_gamma   90.00
#
_symmetry.space_group_name_H-M   'P 1'
#
loop_
_entity.id
_entity.type
_entity.pdbx_description
1 polymer ?
#
loop_
_entity_poly.entity_id
_entity_poly.type
_entity_poly.pdbx_seq_one_letter_code
_entity_poly.pdbx_strand_id
1 'polypeptide(L)' 'MVGRLGGQLRALPGAVIGWDLNAALGLAAALGIPAPAAAELLPIVEAVMVRKMNEQMER' A
#
# COMPACT_ATOMS: atom_id res chain seq x y z
N MET A 1 12.11 3.68 8.80
CA MET A 1 11.81 3.38 7.38
C MET A 1 10.31 3.15 7.23
N VAL A 2 9.51 4.21 7.38
CA VAL A 2 8.06 4.23 7.18
C VAL A 2 7.83 5.49 6.37
N GLY A 3 7.40 5.37 5.11
CA GLY A 3 7.20 6.54 4.25
C GLY A 3 7.39 6.34 2.74
N ARG A 4 8.01 5.24 2.28
CA ARG A 4 8.31 5.09 0.83
C ARG A 4 7.06 5.09 -0.06
N LEU A 5 5.92 4.60 0.43
CA LEU A 5 4.64 4.64 -0.27
C LEU A 5 3.67 5.72 0.26
N GLY A 6 4.06 6.52 1.26
CA GLY A 6 3.17 7.52 1.85
C GLY A 6 2.66 8.55 0.83
N GLY A 7 3.53 8.98 -0.10
CA GLY A 7 3.15 9.91 -1.18
C GLY A 7 2.31 9.30 -2.30
N GLN A 8 2.00 8.01 -2.24
CA GLN A 8 1.20 7.28 -3.23
C GLN A 8 -0.15 6.84 -2.65
N LEU A 9 -0.50 7.36 -1.47
CA LEU A 9 -1.76 7.09 -0.79
C LEU A 9 -2.92 7.61 -1.63
N ARG A 10 -3.93 6.76 -1.82
CA ARG A 10 -5.22 7.11 -2.41
C ARG A 10 -6.24 7.20 -1.29
N ALA A 11 -6.85 8.37 -1.13
CA ALA A 11 -7.80 8.65 -0.07
C ALA A 11 -8.97 9.53 -0.56
N LEU A 12 -10.09 9.39 0.12
CA LEU A 12 -11.26 10.27 0.07
C LEU A 12 -11.38 11.02 1.41
N PRO A 13 -12.22 12.06 1.52
CA PRO A 13 -12.49 12.70 2.80
C PRO A 13 -12.93 11.67 3.85
N GLY A 14 -12.13 11.48 4.89
CA GLY A 14 -12.42 10.57 5.99
C GLY A 14 -12.15 9.08 5.73
N ALA A 15 -11.59 8.70 4.57
CA ALA A 15 -11.30 7.29 4.30
C ALA A 15 -10.06 7.08 3.41
N VAL A 16 -9.22 6.11 3.76
CA VAL A 16 -8.18 5.57 2.89
C VAL A 16 -8.79 4.49 2.00
N ILE A 17 -8.53 4.56 0.70
CA ILE A 17 -9.03 3.59 -0.28
C ILE A 17 -7.93 2.72 -0.90
N GLY A 18 -6.66 3.05 -0.66
CA GLY A 18 -5.53 2.22 -1.11
C GLY A 18 -4.24 3.01 -1.32
N TRP A 19 -3.32 2.38 -2.04
CA TRP A 19 -2.08 2.96 -2.54
C TRP A 19 -1.99 2.75 -4.06
N ASP A 20 -1.14 3.51 -4.74
CA ASP A 20 -0.81 3.17 -6.13
C ASP A 20 0.01 1.87 -6.17
N LEU A 21 -0.58 0.80 -6.71
CA LEU A 21 0.08 -0.51 -6.79
C LEU A 21 1.19 -0.56 -7.83
N ASN A 22 1.19 0.31 -8.85
CA ASN A 22 2.30 0.39 -9.80
C ASN A 22 3.54 0.99 -9.12
N ALA A 23 3.36 2.01 -8.29
CA ALA A 23 4.44 2.56 -7.47
C ALA A 23 4.96 1.53 -6.45
N ALA A 24 4.07 0.72 -5.89
CA ALA A 24 4.45 -0.38 -5.00
C ALA A 24 5.27 -1.48 -5.72
N LEU A 25 4.87 -1.85 -6.93
CA LEU A 25 5.63 -2.78 -7.78
C LEU A 25 6.98 -2.19 -8.21
N GLY A 26 7.04 -0.91 -8.58
CA GLY A 26 8.30 -0.22 -8.90
C GLY A 26 9.25 -0.17 -7.71
N LEU A 27 8.72 0.09 -6.50
CA LEU A 27 9.49 0.01 -5.27
C LEU A 27 10.00 -1.40 -4.97
N ALA A 28 9.15 -2.41 -5.15
CA ALA A 28 9.52 -3.81 -4.96
C ALA A 28 10.66 -4.23 -5.90
N ALA A 29 10.58 -3.83 -7.17
CA ALA A 29 11.64 -4.04 -8.15
C ALA A 29 12.95 -3.35 -7.74
N ALA A 30 12.90 -2.09 -7.30
CA ALA A 30 14.08 -1.35 -6.83
C ALA A 30 14.71 -1.96 -5.56
N LEU A 31 13.95 -2.73 -4.79
CA LEU A 31 14.41 -3.46 -3.62
C LEU A 31 14.90 -4.88 -3.94
N GLY A 32 14.85 -5.32 -5.20
CA GLY A 32 15.22 -6.67 -5.60
C GLY A 32 14.21 -7.74 -5.20
N ILE A 33 12.96 -7.36 -4.91
CA ILE A 33 11.89 -8.33 -4.60
C ILE A 33 11.44 -9.01 -5.91
N PRO A 34 11.31 -10.35 -5.94
CA PRO A 34 10.81 -11.06 -7.11
C PRO A 34 9.42 -10.57 -7.54
N ALA A 35 9.24 -10.30 -8.83
CA ALA A 35 7.98 -9.78 -9.36
C ALA A 35 6.76 -10.67 -9.05
N PRO A 36 6.83 -12.02 -9.15
CA PRO A 36 5.69 -12.86 -8.77
C PRO A 36 5.33 -12.73 -7.29
N ALA A 37 6.32 -12.67 -6.40
CA ALA A 37 6.07 -12.50 -4.97
C ALA A 37 5.42 -11.14 -4.67
N ALA A 38 5.88 -10.07 -5.31
CA ALA A 38 5.28 -8.75 -5.16
C ALA A 38 3.83 -8.71 -5.69
N ALA A 39 3.58 -9.29 -6.87
CA ALA A 39 2.26 -9.31 -7.49
C ALA A 39 1.23 -10.08 -6.65
N GLU A 40 1.63 -11.20 -6.04
CA GLU A 40 0.75 -12.01 -5.18
C GLU A 40 0.49 -11.35 -3.81
N LEU A 41 1.53 -10.79 -3.19
CA LEU A 41 1.44 -10.32 -1.81
C LEU A 41 0.93 -8.88 -1.67
N LEU A 42 1.26 -7.99 -2.62
CA LEU A 42 0.88 -6.58 -2.53
C LEU A 42 -0.63 -6.33 -2.38
N PRO A 43 -1.54 -7.02 -3.11
CA PRO A 43 -2.97 -6.84 -2.93
C PRO A 43 -3.46 -7.21 -1.52
N ILE A 44 -2.89 -8.27 -0.94
CA ILE A 44 -3.24 -8.73 0.42
C ILE A 44 -2.74 -7.71 1.45
N VAL A 45 -1.52 -7.20 1.28
CA VAL A 45 -0.97 -6.17 2.16
C VAL A 45 -1.78 -4.88 2.06
N GLU A 46 -2.14 -4.43 0.85
CA GLU A 46 -2.98 -3.24 0.65
C GLU A 46 -4.32 -3.38 1.40
N ALA A 47 -5.01 -4.50 1.22
CA ALA A 47 -6.29 -4.75 1.88
C ALA A 47 -6.19 -4.64 3.42
N VAL A 48 -5.14 -5.21 4.02
CA VAL A 48 -4.91 -5.12 5.47
C VAL A 48 -4.59 -3.69 5.89
N MET A 49 -3.71 -3.01 5.15
CA MET A 49 -3.29 -1.64 5.45
C MET A 49 -4.46 -0.64 5.33
N VAL A 50 -5.31 -0.78 4.30
CA VAL A 50 -6.53 0.04 4.13
C VAL A 50 -7.47 -0.16 5.31
N ARG A 51 -7.77 -1.41 5.66
CA ARG A 51 -8.64 -1.71 6.80
C ARG A 51 -8.09 -1.10 8.08
N LYS A 52 -6.79 -1.30 8.37
CA LYS A 52 -6.17 -0.83 9.61
C LYS A 52 -6.08 0.69 9.69
N MET A 53 -5.84 1.37 8.58
CA MET A 53 -5.79 2.83 8.58
C MET A 53 -7.18 3.44 8.82
N ASN A 54 -8.23 2.89 8.19
CA ASN A 54 -9.59 3.36 8.43
C ASN A 54 -10.06 3.07 9.88
N GLU A 55 -9.78 1.88 10.42
CA GLU A 55 -10.05 1.56 11.84
C GLU A 55 -9.39 2.56 12.82
N GLN A 56 -8.23 3.11 12.46
CA GLN A 56 -7.54 4.13 13.26
C GLN A 56 -8.16 5.53 13.12
N MET A 57 -8.79 5.84 11.99
CA MET A 57 -9.45 7.13 11.76
C MET A 57 -10.85 7.19 12.41
N GLU A 58 -11.49 6.05 12.61
CA GLU A 58 -12.78 5.94 13.32
C GLU A 58 -12.64 5.99 14.86
N ARG A 59 -11.41 5.92 15.37
CA ARG A 59 -11.09 6.03 16.81
C ARG A 59 -10.71 7.45 17.19
#